data_AF-A0A923CUM7-F1
#
_entry.id   AF-A0A923CUM7-F1
#
_cell.length_a   1.000
_cell.length_b   1.000
_cell.length_c   1.000
_cell.angle_alpha   90.00
_cell.angle_beta   90.00
_cell.angle_gamma   90.00
#
_symmetry.space_group_name_H-M   'P 1'
#
loop_
_entity.id
_entity.type
_entity.pdbx_description
1 polymer ?
#
loop_
_entity_poly.entity_id
_entity_poly.type
_entity_poly.pdbx_seq_one_letter_code
_entity_poly.pdbx_strand_id
1 'polypeptide(L)'
;ATLIRKNLFIEHGYYDETLSIAMDYEFWLRCLTRHTVIDTVSIPIALFDEDGISSLRPKQIYRENVRIIKKYLRTLVNLWLFMGFYPFRVLWDYMKKAR
;
A
#
# COMPACT_ATOMS: atom_id res chain seq x y z
N ALA A 1 8.85 7.70 -8.88
CA ALA A 1 7.65 8.49 -9.23
C ALA A 1 6.54 7.54 -9.64
N THR A 2 5.29 8.03 -9.68
CA THR A 2 4.12 7.23 -10.09
C THR A 2 3.23 8.05 -11.00
N LEU A 3 2.51 7.38 -11.90
CA LEU A 3 1.47 7.98 -12.73
C LEU A 3 0.12 7.41 -12.27
N ILE A 4 -0.81 8.28 -11.90
CA ILE A 4 -2.09 7.89 -11.30
C ILE A 4 -3.21 8.40 -12.19
N ARG A 5 -4.14 7.52 -12.57
CA ARG A 5 -5.36 7.92 -13.29
C ARG A 5 -6.19 8.83 -12.38
N LYS A 6 -6.65 9.98 -12.89
CA LYS A 6 -7.51 10.91 -12.15
C LYS A 6 -8.70 10.21 -11.46
N ASN A 7 -9.30 9.24 -12.14
CA ASN A 7 -10.45 8.51 -11.65
C ASN A 7 -10.18 7.77 -10.31
N LEU A 8 -8.94 7.33 -10.05
CA LEU A 8 -8.61 6.69 -8.78
C LEU A 8 -8.76 7.64 -7.58
N PHE A 9 -8.48 8.94 -7.74
CA PHE A 9 -8.74 9.92 -6.68
C PHE A 9 -10.24 10.13 -6.44
N ILE A 10 -11.06 10.02 -7.49
CA ILE A 10 -12.52 10.14 -7.39
C ILE A 10 -13.09 8.90 -6.67
N GLU A 11 -12.61 7.71 -7.01
CA GLU A 11 -13.09 6.44 -6.45
C GLU A 11 -12.61 6.17 -5.02
N HIS A 12 -11.35 6.49 -4.72
CA HIS A 12 -10.72 6.17 -3.45
C HIS A 12 -10.62 7.37 -2.51
N GLY A 13 -10.87 8.59 -3.00
CA GLY A 13 -10.68 9.84 -2.28
C GLY A 13 -9.30 10.45 -2.53
N TYR A 14 -9.15 11.75 -2.26
CA TYR A 14 -7.87 12.47 -2.38
C TYR A 14 -6.90 12.15 -1.24
N TYR A 15 -5.69 12.72 -1.29
CA TYR A 15 -4.70 12.60 -0.23
C TYR A 15 -5.23 13.12 1.11
N ASP A 16 -4.84 12.44 2.20
CA ASP A 16 -5.14 12.88 3.56
C ASP A 16 -4.17 14.00 3.96
N GLU A 17 -4.57 15.26 3.78
CA GLU A 17 -3.77 16.45 4.10
C GLU A 17 -3.47 16.61 5.61
N THR A 18 -4.04 15.75 6.47
CA THR A 18 -3.64 15.69 7.89
C THR A 18 -2.30 14.97 8.11
N LEU A 19 -1.72 14.41 7.05
CA LEU A 19 -0.37 13.84 6.99
C LEU A 19 0.55 14.83 6.25
N SER A 20 1.76 15.03 6.74
CA SER A 20 2.72 15.93 6.08
C SER A 20 3.75 15.19 5.23
N ILE A 21 4.00 13.91 5.51
CA ILE A 21 5.07 13.15 4.87
C ILE A 21 4.51 11.91 4.17
N ALA A 22 3.67 11.12 4.84
CA ALA A 22 3.25 9.79 4.37
C ALA A 22 1.90 9.78 3.61
N MET A 23 1.55 10.88 2.92
CA MET A 23 0.28 11.03 2.19
C MET A 23 0.13 10.02 1.05
N ASP A 24 1.19 9.83 0.28
CA ASP A 24 1.24 8.89 -0.84
C ASP A 24 1.16 7.43 -0.35
N TYR A 25 1.89 7.10 0.72
CA TYR A 25 1.84 5.79 1.36
C TYR A 25 0.42 5.43 1.84
N GLU A 26 -0.26 6.37 2.50
CA GLU A 26 -1.65 6.19 2.95
C GLU A 26 -2.59 5.94 1.76
N PHE A 27 -2.46 6.75 0.70
CA PHE A 27 -3.27 6.63 -0.49
C PHE A 27 -3.08 5.27 -1.19
N TRP A 28 -1.83 4.80 -1.31
CA TRP A 28 -1.53 3.50 -1.91
C TRP A 28 -2.10 2.34 -1.12
N LEU A 29 -1.98 2.38 0.22
CA LEU A 29 -2.56 1.35 1.07
C LEU A 29 -4.09 1.27 0.90
N ARG A 30 -4.75 2.41 0.73
CA ARG A 30 -6.19 2.48 0.45
C ARG A 30 -6.56 1.94 -0.94
N CYS A 31 -5.78 2.23 -1.97
CA CYS A 31 -6.03 1.74 -3.33
C CYS A 31 -5.83 0.22 -3.42
N LEU A 32 -4.69 -0.26 -2.92
CA LEU A 32 -4.31 -1.69 -2.93
C LEU A 32 -5.31 -2.59 -2.22
N THR A 33 -6.00 -2.06 -1.21
CA THR A 33 -7.00 -2.81 -0.44
C THR A 33 -8.37 -2.90 -1.12
N ARG A 34 -8.56 -2.24 -2.28
CA ARG A 34 -9.82 -2.19 -3.03
C ARG A 34 -9.69 -2.69 -4.49
N HIS A 35 -8.77 -3.62 -4.73
CA HIS A 35 -8.56 -4.25 -6.05
C HIS A 35 -8.16 -3.29 -7.18
N THR A 36 -7.44 -2.21 -6.85
CA THR A 36 -6.84 -1.36 -7.88
C THR A 36 -5.79 -2.14 -8.67
N VAL A 37 -5.90 -2.10 -10.00
CA VAL A 37 -4.89 -2.66 -10.91
C VAL A 37 -3.70 -1.72 -10.96
N ILE A 38 -2.50 -2.27 -10.76
CA ILE A 38 -1.24 -1.54 -10.78
C ILE A 38 -0.29 -2.27 -11.72
N ASP A 39 0.50 -1.49 -12.45
CA ASP A 39 1.61 -1.98 -13.26
C ASP A 39 2.90 -1.31 -12.78
N THR A 40 4.02 -2.03 -12.86
CA THR A 40 5.32 -1.55 -12.41
C THR A 40 6.30 -1.56 -13.58
N VAL A 41 7.03 -0.46 -13.74
CA VAL A 41 8.03 -0.34 -14.80
C VAL A 41 9.40 -0.18 -14.17
N SER A 42 10.34 -1.06 -14.53
CA SER A 42 11.72 -1.05 -14.04
C SER A 42 12.64 -0.17 -14.88
N ILE A 43 12.18 1.05 -15.21
CA ILE A 43 12.99 2.06 -15.90
C ILE A 43 13.11 3.31 -15.03
N PRO A 44 14.27 4.01 -15.02
CA PRO A 44 14.42 5.27 -14.30
C PRO A 44 13.53 6.35 -14.94
N ILE A 45 12.52 6.81 -14.20
CA ILE A 45 11.60 7.86 -14.65
C ILE A 45 11.69 9.15 -13.82
N ALA A 46 12.43 9.14 -12.71
CA ALA A 46 12.60 10.28 -11.83
C ALA A 46 13.92 10.20 -11.07
N LEU A 47 14.51 11.36 -10.80
CA LEU A 47 15.59 11.53 -9.83
C LEU A 47 14.96 12.07 -8.54
N PHE A 48 15.25 11.42 -7.42
CA PHE A 48 14.76 11.83 -6.12
C PHE A 48 15.81 12.66 -5.40
N ASP A 49 15.36 13.73 -4.75
CA ASP A 49 16.16 14.49 -3.80
C ASP A 49 15.95 13.89 -2.40
N GLU A 50 17.04 13.49 -1.77
CA GLU A 50 17.04 12.86 -0.45
C GLU A 50 17.18 13.87 0.70
N ASP A 51 17.31 15.17 0.43
CA ASP A 51 17.44 16.21 1.47
C ASP A 51 16.07 16.78 1.92
N GLY A 52 14.97 16.16 1.50
CA GLY A 52 13.61 16.58 1.81
C GLY A 52 13.17 16.41 3.27
N ILE A 53 11.95 16.89 3.56
CA ILE A 53 11.35 16.86 4.91
C ILE A 53 11.29 15.43 5.50
N SER A 54 11.12 14.42 4.66
CA SER A 54 11.18 13.01 5.05
C SER A 54 12.52 12.68 5.72
N SER A 55 13.64 13.10 5.16
CA SER A 55 14.96 12.76 5.70
C SER A 55 15.31 13.54 6.96
N LEU A 56 14.82 14.78 7.06
CA LEU A 56 15.08 15.65 8.20
C LEU A 56 14.25 15.33 9.44
N ARG A 57 13.11 14.61 9.30
CA ARG A 57 12.12 14.43 10.38
C ARG A 57 11.71 12.97 10.62
N PRO A 58 12.64 12.08 11.01
CA PRO A 58 12.36 10.66 11.23
C PRO A 58 11.29 10.40 12.30
N LYS A 59 11.25 11.21 13.37
CA LYS A 59 10.23 11.10 14.42
C LYS A 59 8.81 11.37 13.90
N GLN A 60 8.67 12.31 12.95
CA GLN A 60 7.38 12.62 12.36
C GLN A 60 6.91 11.49 11.45
N ILE A 61 7.81 10.96 10.60
CA ILE A 61 7.53 9.77 9.78
C ILE A 61 7.02 8.63 10.66
N TYR A 62 7.72 8.32 11.75
CA TYR A 62 7.33 7.24 12.65
C TYR A 62 5.91 7.44 13.19
N ARG A 63 5.57 8.66 13.64
CA ARG A 63 4.23 8.98 14.17
C ARG A 63 3.15 8.83 13.09
N GLU A 64 3.40 9.34 11.89
CA GLU A 64 2.47 9.22 10.76
C GLU A 64 2.28 7.75 10.37
N ASN A 65 3.36 6.97 10.26
CA ASN A 65 3.31 5.54 9.97
C ASN A 65 2.52 4.76 11.03
N VAL A 66 2.74 5.03 12.32
CA VAL A 66 1.95 4.40 13.41
C VAL A 66 0.47 4.76 13.28
N ARG A 67 0.14 6.01 12.93
CA ARG A 67 -1.25 6.44 12.73
C ARG A 67 -1.89 5.69 11.55
N ILE A 68 -1.17 5.55 10.44
CA ILE A 68 -1.64 4.83 9.25
C ILE A 68 -1.82 3.34 9.56
N ILE A 69 -0.83 2.70 10.19
CA ILE A 69 -0.92 1.28 10.58
C ILE A 69 -2.12 1.04 11.50
N LYS A 70 -2.35 1.91 12.50
CA LYS A 70 -3.53 1.82 13.36
C LYS A 70 -4.84 1.98 12.58
N LYS A 71 -4.90 2.94 11.65
CA LYS A 71 -6.06 3.19 10.77
C LYS A 71 -6.41 1.96 9.93
N TYR A 72 -5.40 1.22 9.46
CA TYR A 72 -5.57 0.08 8.56
C TYR A 72 -5.32 -1.30 9.21
N LEU A 73 -5.21 -1.37 10.55
CA LEU A 73 -4.81 -2.58 11.27
C LEU A 73 -5.68 -3.79 10.90
N ARG A 74 -7.00 -3.61 10.88
CA ARG A 74 -7.95 -4.68 10.52
C ARG A 74 -7.72 -5.18 9.10
N THR A 75 -7.48 -4.28 8.15
CA THR A 75 -7.24 -4.64 6.75
C THR A 75 -5.92 -5.37 6.57
N LEU A 76 -4.87 -4.92 7.25
CA LEU A 76 -3.56 -5.58 7.26
C LEU A 76 -3.64 -6.99 7.86
N VAL A 77 -4.34 -7.15 8.97
CA VAL A 77 -4.57 -8.47 9.59
C VAL A 77 -5.36 -9.38 8.65
N ASN A 78 -6.42 -8.88 8.02
CA ASN A 78 -7.20 -9.67 7.05
C ASN A 78 -6.35 -10.10 5.85
N LEU A 79 -5.49 -9.22 5.33
CA LEU A 79 -4.56 -9.54 4.25
C LEU A 79 -3.56 -10.61 4.68
N TRP A 80 -2.98 -10.48 5.87
CA TRP A 80 -2.03 -11.45 6.41
C TRP A 80 -2.68 -12.83 6.59
N LEU A 81 -3.90 -12.89 7.15
CA LEU A 81 -4.66 -14.13 7.27
C LEU A 81 -4.95 -14.73 5.89
N PHE A 82 -5.48 -13.93 4.96
CA PHE A 82 -5.79 -14.40 3.60
C PHE A 82 -4.56 -14.97 2.89
N MET A 83 -3.43 -14.26 2.94
CA MET A 83 -2.17 -14.71 2.36
C MET A 83 -1.60 -15.95 3.07
N GLY A 84 -1.74 -16.05 4.40
CA GLY A 84 -1.33 -17.21 5.17
C GLY A 84 -2.16 -18.47 4.87
N PHE A 85 -3.46 -18.31 4.59
CA PHE A 85 -4.34 -19.41 4.19
C PHE A 85 -4.25 -19.78 2.70
N TYR A 86 -3.76 -18.87 1.86
CA TYR A 86 -3.58 -19.09 0.42
C TYR A 86 -2.75 -20.34 0.07
N PRO A 87 -1.53 -20.57 0.64
CA PRO A 87 -0.75 -21.77 0.34
C PRO A 87 -1.47 -23.06 0.77
N PHE A 88 -2.21 -23.03 1.88
CA PHE A 88 -3.01 -24.17 2.32
C PHE A 88 -4.12 -24.51 1.30
N ARG A 89 -4.80 -23.50 0.76
CA ARG A 89 -5.82 -23.68 -0.29
C ARG A 89 -5.22 -24.24 -1.57
N VAL A 90 -4.07 -23.73 -2.01
CA VAL A 90 -3.35 -24.23 -3.20
C VAL A 90 -2.94 -25.70 -3.00
N LEU A 91 -2.38 -26.03 -1.84
CA LEU A 91 -2.00 -27.41 -1.50
C LEU A 91 -3.21 -28.35 -1.50
N TRP A 92 -4.33 -27.91 -0.93
CA TRP A 92 -5.59 -28.65 -0.91
C TRP A 92 -6.15 -28.92 -2.31
N ASP A 93 -6.18 -27.90 -3.17
CA ASP A 93 -6.65 -28.02 -4.54
C ASP A 93 -5.73 -28.92 -5.39
N TYR A 94 -4.42 -28.88 -5.13
CA TYR A 94 -3.44 -29.80 -5.72
C TYR A 94 -3.71 -31.25 -5.31
N MET A 95 -3.92 -31.53 -4.01
CA MET A 95 -4.22 -32.87 -3.51
C MET A 95 -5.54 -33.43 -4.06
N LYS A 96 -6.56 -32.59 -4.30
CA LYS A 96 -7.82 -33.01 -4.92
C LYS A 96 -7.70 -33.35 -6.40
N LYS A 97 -6.84 -32.65 -7.15
CA LYS A 97 -6.59 -32.94 -8.58
C LYS A 97 -5.69 -34.16 -8.80
N ALA A 98 -4.87 -34.52 -7.82
CA ALA A 98 -3.97 -35.67 -7.88
C ALA A 98 -4.67 -37.01 -7.57
N ARG A 99 -5.99 -37.00 -7.34
CA ARG A 99 -6.82 -38.16 -7.03
C ARG A 99 -7.83 -38.39 -8.15
#